data_AF-A0A7C5BI16-F1
#
_entry.id   AF-A0A7C5BI16-F1
#
_cell.length_a   1.000
_cell.length_b   1.000
_cell.length_c   1.000
_cell.angle_alpha   90.00
_cell.angle_beta   90.00
_cell.angle_gamma   90.00
#
_symmetry.space_group_name_H-M   'P 1'
#
loop_
_entity.id
_entity.type
_entity.pdbx_description
1 polymer ?
#
loop_
_entity_poly.entity_id
_entity_poly.type
_entity_poly.pdbx_seq_one_letter_code
_entity_poly.pdbx_strand_id
1 'polypeptide(L)' 'MDGAQQVKICPKCGSVYINWIAGGLIGAVYKCDDCNYVGPFILEVRARDLEKFRKELKKTTPEPDDEKKFD' A
#
# COMPACT_ATOMS: atom_id res chain seq x y z
N MET A 1 -25.96 7.83 -1.93
CA MET A 1 -25.42 6.96 -0.87
C MET A 1 -23.94 6.77 -1.15
N ASP A 2 -23.10 7.77 -0.87
CA ASP A 2 -21.76 7.88 -1.51
C ASP A 2 -20.60 7.99 -0.50
N GLY A 3 -20.88 7.76 0.79
CA GLY A 3 -19.92 7.98 1.88
C GLY A 3 -19.16 6.75 2.40
N ALA A 4 -19.48 5.55 1.93
CA ALA A 4 -19.03 4.29 2.57
C ALA A 4 -18.15 3.38 1.70
N GLN A 5 -17.92 3.68 0.42
CA GLN A 5 -17.15 2.79 -0.44
C GLN A 5 -15.69 2.72 0.02
N GLN A 6 -15.23 1.53 0.36
CA GLN A 6 -13.84 1.23 0.68
C GLN A 6 -13.10 0.72 -0.56
N VAL A 7 -11.80 1.02 -0.63
CA VAL A 7 -10.89 0.57 -1.68
C VAL A 7 -9.67 -0.04 -1.01
N LYS A 8 -9.22 -1.18 -1.52
CA LYS A 8 -8.01 -1.88 -1.08
C LYS A 8 -6.80 -1.31 -1.80
N ILE A 9 -5.76 -0.96 -1.04
CA ILE A 9 -4.52 -0.42 -1.59
C ILE A 9 -3.27 -1.10 -1.03
N CYS A 10 -2.21 -1.07 -1.82
CA CYS A 10 -0.88 -1.53 -1.44
C CYS A 10 -0.32 -0.68 -0.29
N PRO A 11 0.15 -1.29 0.81
CA PRO A 11 0.69 -0.55 1.95
C PRO A 11 2.04 0.13 1.64
N LYS A 12 2.76 -0.34 0.60
CA LYS A 12 4.08 0.19 0.23
C LYS A 12 4.00 1.40 -0.71
N CYS A 13 3.07 1.39 -1.66
CA CYS A 13 3.02 2.42 -2.72
C CYS A 13 1.64 3.07 -2.92
N GLY A 14 0.59 2.58 -2.26
CA GLY A 14 -0.77 3.09 -2.41
C GLY A 14 -1.45 2.74 -3.74
N SER A 15 -0.90 1.80 -4.51
CA SER A 15 -1.55 1.25 -5.72
C SER A 15 -2.84 0.51 -5.38
N VAL A 16 -3.83 0.57 -6.27
CA VAL A 16 -5.05 -0.25 -6.21
C VAL A 16 -4.88 -1.60 -6.92
N TYR A 17 -3.79 -1.79 -7.67
CA TYR A 17 -3.47 -3.03 -8.38
C TYR A 17 -2.77 -4.02 -7.43
N ILE A 18 -3.55 -4.50 -6.46
CA ILE A 18 -3.13 -5.48 -5.46
C ILE A 18 -3.99 -6.74 -5.55
N ASN A 19 -3.34 -7.86 -5.85
CA ASN A 19 -3.98 -9.14 -6.18
C ASN A 19 -3.76 -10.15 -5.06
N TRP A 20 -4.78 -10.94 -4.74
CA TRP A 20 -4.65 -12.08 -3.85
C TRP A 20 -4.00 -13.25 -4.60
N ILE A 21 -2.83 -13.73 -4.14
CA ILE A 21 -2.03 -14.73 -4.86
C ILE A 21 -1.91 -16.08 -4.14
N ALA A 22 -2.13 -16.13 -2.83
CA ALA A 22 -2.13 -17.38 -2.06
C ALA A 22 -2.99 -17.28 -0.80
N GLY A 23 -3.53 -18.41 -0.33
CA GLY A 23 -4.46 -18.47 0.80
C GLY A 23 -4.44 -19.82 1.53
N GLY A 24 -5.37 -20.02 2.45
CA GLY A 24 -5.52 -21.27 3.22
C GLY A 24 -4.93 -21.16 4.63
N LEU A 25 -4.16 -22.17 5.05
CA LEU A 25 -3.63 -22.27 6.42
C LEU A 25 -2.76 -21.07 6.83
N ILE A 26 -2.03 -20.48 5.88
CA ILE A 26 -1.12 -19.35 6.10
C ILE A 26 -1.81 -17.97 6.07
N GLY A 27 -3.11 -17.92 5.80
CA GLY A 27 -3.84 -16.67 5.57
C GLY A 27 -3.67 -16.11 4.16
N ALA A 28 -4.31 -14.97 3.88
CA ALA A 28 -4.25 -14.34 2.56
C ALA A 28 -2.90 -13.67 2.31
N VAL A 29 -2.30 -13.90 1.14
CA VAL A 29 -1.08 -13.26 0.67
C VAL A 29 -1.38 -12.46 -0.59
N TYR A 30 -0.97 -11.21 -0.61
CA TYR A 30 -1.23 -10.27 -1.69
C TYR A 30 0.05 -9.89 -2.42
N LYS A 31 -0.05 -9.65 -3.73
CA LYS A 31 1.01 -9.08 -4.58
C LYS A 31 0.55 -7.77 -5.20
N CYS A 32 1.37 -6.74 -5.11
CA CYS A 32 1.19 -5.48 -5.84
C CYS A 32 1.90 -5.55 -7.19
N ASP A 33 1.19 -5.20 -8.26
CA ASP A 33 1.74 -5.22 -9.62
C ASP A 33 2.66 -4.02 -9.91
N ASP A 34 2.48 -2.90 -9.21
CA ASP A 34 3.26 -1.68 -9.44
C ASP A 34 4.60 -1.65 -8.71
N CYS A 35 4.68 -2.18 -7.49
CA CYS A 35 5.89 -2.07 -6.65
C CYS A 35 6.45 -3.40 -6.16
N ASN A 36 5.91 -4.52 -6.64
CA ASN A 36 6.29 -5.88 -6.27
C ASN A 36 6.21 -6.18 -4.76
N TYR A 37 5.41 -5.42 -4.00
CA TYR A 37 5.08 -5.80 -2.62
C TYR A 37 4.45 -7.20 -2.61
N VAL A 38 4.94 -8.10 -1.76
CA VAL A 38 4.33 -9.40 -1.47
C VAL A 38 4.20 -9.54 0.04
N GLY A 39 2.99 -9.77 0.54
CA GLY A 39 2.78 -9.94 1.97
C GLY A 39 1.33 -10.09 2.37
N PRO A 40 1.06 -10.31 3.66
CA PRO A 40 -0.28 -10.60 4.15
C PRO A 40 -1.14 -9.35 4.39
N PHE A 41 -0.58 -8.15 4.24
CA PHE A 41 -1.23 -6.90 4.62
C PHE A 41 -1.68 -6.07 3.41
N ILE A 42 -2.86 -5.47 3.54
CA ILE A 42 -3.42 -4.46 2.64
C ILE A 42 -4.02 -3.33 3.48
N LEU A 43 -4.17 -2.15 2.89
CA LEU A 43 -4.88 -1.04 3.53
C LEU A 43 -6.28 -0.90 2.92
N GLU A 44 -7.29 -0.78 3.76
CA GLU A 44 -8.66 -0.45 3.35
C GLU A 44 -8.92 1.02 3.66
N VAL A 45 -9.06 1.82 2.61
CA VAL A 45 -9.29 3.27 2.73
C VAL A 45 -10.64 3.63 2.16
N ARG A 46 -11.28 4.69 2.65
CA ARG A 46 -12.46 5.23 1.99
C ARG A 46 -12.05 5.78 0.62
N ALA A 47 -12.86 5.54 -0.41
CA ALA A 47 -12.56 5.97 -1.77
C ALA A 47 -12.25 7.47 -1.86
N ARG A 48 -13.01 8.31 -1.13
CA ARG A 48 -12.80 9.77 -1.06
C ARG A 48 -11.45 10.19 -0.45
N ASP A 49 -10.84 9.31 0.35
CA ASP A 49 -9.61 9.59 1.10
C ASP A 49 -8.37 9.00 0.40
N LEU A 50 -8.53 8.28 -0.73
CA LEU A 50 -7.46 7.57 -1.44
C LEU A 50 -6.25 8.46 -1.78
N GLU A 51 -6.51 9.61 -2.40
CA GLU A 51 -5.46 10.53 -2.83
C GLU A 51 -4.72 11.16 -1.64
N LYS A 52 -5.40 11.33 -0.50
CA LYS A 52 -4.78 11.79 0.73
C LYS A 52 -3.78 10.75 1.25
N PHE A 53 -4.20 9.49 1.37
CA PHE A 53 -3.35 8.40 1.83
C PHE A 53 -2.12 8.20 0.93
N ARG A 54 -2.28 8.28 -0.40
CA ARG A 54 -1.15 8.20 -1.34
C ARG A 54 -0.10 9.28 -1.11
N LYS A 55 -0.52 10.50 -0.78
CA LYS A 55 0.41 11.59 -0.45
C LYS A 55 1.13 11.36 0.87
N GLU A 56 0.45 10.80 1.87
CA GLU A 56 1.04 10.51 3.17
C GLU A 56 2.08 9.38 3.10
N LEU A 57 1.81 8.31 2.35
CA LEU A 57 2.77 7.20 2.14
C LEU A 57 4.10 7.66 1.53
N LYS A 58 4.05 8.61 0.59
CA LYS A 58 5.26 9.15 -0.07
C LYS A 58 6.14 9.97 0.89
N LYS A 59 5.57 10.58 1.93
CA LYS A 59 6.32 11.42 2.88
C LYS A 59 7.14 10.61 3.88
N THR A 60 6.79 9.34 4.09
CA THR A 60 7.41 8.47 5.10
C THR A 60 8.49 7.56 4.52
N THR A 61 8.73 7.62 3.20
CA THR A 61 9.81 6.85 2.58
C THR A 61 11.04 7.76 2.59
N PRO A 62 12.12 7.45 3.34
CA PRO A 62 13.35 8.22 3.25
C PRO A 62 13.89 8.12 1.82
N GLU A 63 14.34 9.24 1.25
CA GLU A 63 14.97 9.21 -0.06
C GLU A 63 16.37 8.58 0.10
N PRO A 64 16.86 7.81 -0.88
CA PRO A 64 18.14 7.10 -0.78
C PRO A 64 19.36 8.02 -0.57
N ASP A 65 19.20 9.33 -0.75
CA ASP A 65 20.26 10.34 -0.55
C ASP A 65 20.41 10.81 0.90
N ASP A 66 19.45 10.50 1.79
CA ASP A 66 19.51 10.89 3.22
C ASP A 66 20.49 10.03 4.05
N GLU A 67 21.02 8.94 3.47
CA GLU A 67 21.83 7.92 4.18
C GLU A 67 23.35 8.19 4.16
N LYS A 68 23.83 9.27 3.49
CA LYS A 68 25.26 9.60 3.36
C LYS A 68 25.76 10.71 4.29
N LYS A 69 25.22 10.81 5.51
CA LYS A 69 25.66 11.79 6.51
C LYS A 69 26.07 11.15 7.83
N PHE A 70 27.05 10.27 7.75
CA PHE A 70 27.89 9.91 8.89
C PHE A 70 29.34 9.87 8.37
N ASP A 71 29.96 11.05 8.39
CA ASP A 71 31.42 11.21 8.40
C ASP A 71 31.98 10.77 9.77
#